data_AF-A0A8T0F1I3-F1
#
_entry.id   AF-A0A8T0F1I3-F1
#
_cell.length_a   1.000
_cell.length_b   1.000
_cell.length_c   1.000
_cell.angle_alpha   90.00
_cell.angle_beta   90.00
_cell.angle_gamma   90.00
#
_symmetry.space_group_name_H-M   'P 1'
#
loop_
_entity.id
_entity.type
_entity.pdbx_description
1 polymer ?
#
loop_
_entity_poly.entity_id
_entity_poly.type
_entity_poly.pdbx_seq_one_letter_code
_entity_poly.pdbx_strand_id
1 'polypeptide(L)'
;MATQTQLLPNTLYTTLDQNNRYTYPVNGDGDQYYLQVNGEDVPLDNQYAKDKWKNEKYPKDALKNDKPLDSTYAVTANGTPIFPKTNNGDEFYVEDSEGSSVIMANKKPLPRYAKTKLTEIYPIKLNFFKQPREVIINDKYAKLSNNDEFYPLDECGNEYTLDIKGTLNIDEKKIFPNGYPITNDNFIIVPNIQRKPYFIKNSLIDVKDGNILGKLFRDETDYMDYLTNIASKRASRSDAKEYKFLQRGMWKPIAWVPHVLRHLKIFDSSTIMQDLLYSIRWERLPDFTKSFNTISIQITFLNDKGIERKKIFEYNEWFGVCTSKIDHFIEIFQSHFPNHSIRYELLGPTRKVLPYFRKRLQTGKLDYKEKSFYKIYTSACHEDVGRFFNKYKVAYYDQSEWLVRIYIDLCTRYKTRSFYYAWYTVGKETNLMDALCMHPDCYDSPNWTIGAFDLETVPMDGAQDRIPTGLDASDKIVMASVYRWNKRKGVQNYILYLLPPGTQDAVDSFPNSYAYKSKKLKKNFYSLGQFQCPG
;
A
#
# COMPACT_ATOMS: atom_id res chain seq x y z
N MET A 1 40.02 42.01 22.77
CA MET A 1 39.91 42.68 21.44
C MET A 1 38.45 42.70 21.08
N ALA A 2 37.88 43.88 20.82
CA ALA A 2 36.45 44.04 20.55
C ALA A 2 36.13 43.60 19.12
N THR A 3 35.23 42.64 18.97
CA THR A 3 34.69 42.20 17.68
C THR A 3 33.76 43.29 17.14
N GLN A 4 34.00 43.72 15.89
CA GLN A 4 33.24 44.76 15.23
C GLN A 4 32.01 44.13 14.56
N THR A 5 30.81 44.43 15.06
CA THR A 5 29.54 43.96 14.49
C THR A 5 29.05 44.96 13.44
N GLN A 6 29.09 44.61 12.16
CA GLN A 6 28.56 45.41 11.05
C GLN A 6 27.09 45.03 10.78
N LEU A 7 26.18 46.01 10.76
CA LEU A 7 24.76 45.83 10.48
C LEU A 7 24.48 46.09 8.99
N LEU A 8 23.98 45.08 8.28
CA LEU A 8 23.33 45.21 6.97
C LEU A 8 21.86 44.78 7.11
N PRO A 9 20.90 45.46 6.43
CA PRO A 9 19.49 45.12 6.53
C PRO A 9 19.23 43.84 5.72
N ASN A 10 18.75 42.78 6.38
CA ASN A 10 18.52 41.41 5.90
C ASN A 10 19.65 40.38 6.09
N THR A 11 20.73 40.70 6.80
CA THR A 11 21.79 39.71 7.12
C THR A 11 21.57 39.11 8.51
N LEU A 12 21.25 37.82 8.54
CA LEU A 12 21.31 36.99 9.73
C LEU A 12 22.71 37.10 10.35
N TYR A 13 22.78 37.44 11.63
CA TYR A 13 24.00 37.80 12.38
C TYR A 13 25.07 36.70 12.37
N THR A 14 26.04 36.77 11.45
CA THR A 14 27.25 35.93 11.45
C THR A 14 28.45 36.69 12.02
N THR A 15 29.25 36.07 12.89
CA THR A 15 30.50 36.65 13.37
C THR A 15 31.64 36.36 12.39
N LEU A 16 32.57 37.28 12.21
CA LEU A 16 33.79 37.06 11.41
C LEU A 16 34.94 36.64 12.34
N ASP A 17 35.71 35.62 11.96
CA ASP A 17 36.96 35.27 12.63
C ASP A 17 38.10 36.26 12.28
N GLN A 18 39.28 36.04 12.84
CA GLN A 18 40.47 36.87 12.59
C GLN A 18 40.93 36.87 11.12
N ASN A 19 40.47 35.89 10.33
CA ASN A 19 40.76 35.75 8.90
C ASN A 19 39.59 36.22 8.02
N ASN A 20 38.63 36.94 8.61
CA ASN A 20 37.44 37.45 7.92
C ASN A 20 36.55 36.34 7.33
N ARG A 21 36.53 35.16 7.97
CA ARG A 21 35.63 34.06 7.61
C ARG A 21 34.41 34.07 8.52
N TYR A 22 33.24 33.78 7.94
CA TYR A 22 32.03 33.64 8.72
C TYR A 22 32.17 32.46 9.70
N THR A 23 31.70 32.68 10.92
CA THR A 23 31.66 31.70 12.00
C THR A 23 30.30 31.75 12.69
N TYR A 24 29.97 30.65 13.35
CA TYR A 24 28.82 30.60 14.24
C TYR A 24 29.02 31.52 15.44
N PRO A 25 27.98 32.26 15.86
CA PRO A 25 27.97 32.94 17.14
C PRO A 25 28.23 31.98 18.31
N VAL A 26 28.86 32.48 19.37
CA VAL A 26 29.25 31.70 20.56
C VAL A 26 28.53 32.25 21.79
N ASN A 27 27.92 31.38 22.61
CA ASN A 27 27.27 31.77 23.85
C ASN A 27 28.28 31.95 25.02
N GLY A 28 27.80 32.35 26.20
CA GLY A 28 28.66 32.55 27.38
C GLY A 28 29.37 31.29 27.89
N ASP A 29 28.91 30.10 27.49
CA ASP A 29 29.51 28.81 27.85
C ASP A 29 30.57 28.33 26.84
N GLY A 30 30.75 29.05 25.73
CA GLY A 30 31.67 28.68 24.66
C GLY A 30 31.06 27.76 23.60
N ASP A 31 29.75 27.52 23.62
CA ASP A 31 29.06 26.76 22.59
C ASP A 31 28.72 27.63 21.38
N GLN A 32 29.06 27.16 20.19
CA GLN A 32 28.52 27.71 18.94
C GLN A 32 27.04 27.38 18.82
N TYR A 33 26.23 28.28 18.27
CA TYR A 33 24.82 28.03 18.03
C TYR A 33 24.38 28.40 16.61
N TYR A 34 23.36 27.70 16.12
CA TYR A 34 22.74 27.97 14.83
C TYR A 34 21.83 29.18 14.91
N LEU A 35 21.78 29.96 13.83
CA LEU A 35 20.74 30.97 13.67
C LEU A 35 19.45 30.28 13.25
N GLN A 36 18.32 30.78 13.75
CA GLN A 36 17.02 30.21 13.45
C GLN A 36 16.24 31.05 12.44
N VAL A 37 15.67 30.38 11.44
CA VAL A 37 14.76 30.96 10.46
C VAL A 37 13.55 30.06 10.37
N ASN A 38 12.35 30.60 10.63
CA ASN A 38 11.09 29.85 10.62
C ASN A 38 11.10 28.61 11.55
N GLY A 39 11.84 28.67 12.65
CA GLY A 39 11.95 27.56 13.60
C GLY A 39 12.92 26.45 13.19
N GLU A 40 13.67 26.63 12.10
CA GLU A 40 14.75 25.73 11.69
C GLU A 40 16.11 26.36 11.96
N ASP A 41 17.07 25.53 12.35
CA ASP A 41 18.47 25.92 12.45
C ASP A 41 19.09 26.00 11.04
N VAL A 42 19.77 27.11 10.76
CA VAL A 42 20.42 27.38 9.47
C VAL A 42 21.93 27.10 9.59
N PRO A 43 22.46 26.11 8.85
CA PRO A 43 23.89 25.86 8.81
C PRO A 43 24.62 26.94 7.98
N LEU A 44 25.85 27.22 8.37
CA LEU A 44 26.79 28.12 7.72
C LEU A 44 27.78 27.30 6.88
N ASP A 45 27.82 27.55 5.57
CA ASP A 45 28.74 26.94 4.60
C ASP A 45 28.92 25.41 4.78
N ASN A 46 27.81 24.72 5.06
CA ASN A 46 27.76 23.27 5.23
C ASN A 46 28.67 22.73 6.37
N GLN A 47 28.94 23.54 7.39
CA GLN A 47 29.71 23.15 8.57
C GLN A 47 28.79 22.91 9.76
N TYR A 48 29.16 22.01 10.66
CA TYR A 48 28.43 21.87 11.93
C TYR A 48 28.92 22.88 12.98
N ALA A 49 27.99 23.44 13.75
CA ALA A 49 28.30 24.19 14.96
C ALA A 49 28.87 23.24 16.04
N LYS A 50 29.80 23.74 16.86
CA LYS A 50 30.52 22.98 17.88
C LYS A 50 30.15 23.40 19.29
N ASP A 51 30.09 22.45 20.22
CA ASP A 51 30.03 22.75 21.65
C ASP A 51 31.39 23.20 22.21
N LYS A 52 31.42 23.61 23.47
CA LYS A 52 32.65 24.05 24.18
C LYS A 52 33.74 22.97 24.27
N TRP A 53 33.36 21.70 24.11
CA TRP A 53 34.28 20.56 24.07
C TRP A 53 34.73 20.23 22.64
N LYS A 54 34.31 21.02 21.64
CA LYS A 54 34.59 20.86 20.21
C LYS A 54 33.88 19.66 19.57
N ASN A 55 32.81 19.14 20.16
CA ASN A 55 31.95 18.18 19.47
C ASN A 55 31.01 18.93 18.54
N GLU A 56 30.81 18.41 17.34
CA GLU A 56 29.84 18.92 16.38
C GLU A 56 28.41 18.59 16.80
N LYS A 57 27.47 19.48 16.47
CA LYS A 57 26.05 19.36 16.76
C LYS A 57 25.28 19.43 15.46
N TYR A 58 24.28 18.59 15.25
CA TYR A 58 23.40 18.73 14.09
C TYR A 58 22.54 20.00 14.21
N PRO A 59 22.27 20.72 13.11
CA PRO A 59 21.17 21.66 13.06
C PRO A 59 19.84 20.93 13.22
N LYS A 60 18.84 21.61 13.75
CA LYS A 60 17.47 21.11 13.90
C LYS A 60 16.54 21.56 12.77
N ASP A 61 15.67 20.67 12.31
CA ASP A 61 14.52 21.02 11.47
C ASP A 61 13.38 21.65 12.31
N ALA A 62 12.30 22.11 11.65
CA ALA A 62 11.13 22.70 12.31
C ALA A 62 10.44 21.75 13.31
N LEU A 63 10.66 20.44 13.18
CA LEU A 63 10.12 19.39 14.06
C LEU A 63 11.09 19.01 15.18
N LYS A 64 12.25 19.66 15.26
CA LYS A 64 13.35 19.42 16.21
C LYS A 64 14.11 18.11 16.00
N ASN A 65 14.03 17.51 14.82
CA ASN A 65 14.91 16.41 14.43
C ASN A 65 16.29 16.95 14.04
N ASP A 66 17.34 16.17 14.25
CA ASP A 66 18.65 16.46 13.69
C ASP A 66 18.60 16.43 12.15
N LYS A 67 19.28 17.38 11.51
CA LYS A 67 19.35 17.54 10.06
C LYS A 67 20.81 17.39 9.59
N PRO A 68 21.19 16.23 9.06
CA PRO A 68 22.53 16.04 8.50
C PRO A 68 22.82 16.98 7.31
N LEU A 69 24.10 17.31 7.14
CA LEU A 69 24.65 18.17 6.09
C LEU A 69 25.39 17.32 5.05
N ASP A 70 25.01 17.40 3.78
CA ASP A 70 25.61 16.72 2.62
C ASP A 70 26.07 15.28 2.89
N SER A 71 25.18 14.47 3.47
CA SER A 71 25.47 13.06 3.74
C SER A 71 26.67 12.82 4.68
N THR A 72 27.00 13.80 5.53
CA THR A 72 28.08 13.68 6.52
C THR A 72 27.55 13.57 7.95
N TYR A 73 28.24 12.78 8.78
CA TYR A 73 27.96 12.73 10.21
C TYR A 73 28.63 13.91 10.92
N ALA A 74 27.93 14.51 11.89
CA ALA A 74 28.58 15.29 12.93
C ALA A 74 29.52 14.38 13.73
N VAL A 75 30.68 14.89 14.15
CA VAL A 75 31.65 14.13 14.94
C VAL A 75 31.99 14.77 16.28
N THR A 76 32.32 13.92 17.26
CA THR A 76 32.93 14.37 18.52
C THR A 76 34.33 14.93 18.27
N ALA A 77 34.91 15.58 19.28
CA ALA A 77 36.26 16.14 19.20
C ALA A 77 37.37 15.10 18.87
N ASN A 78 37.14 13.81 19.16
CA ASN A 78 38.04 12.71 18.80
C ASN A 78 37.72 12.06 17.43
N GLY A 79 36.79 12.62 16.66
CA GLY A 79 36.40 12.14 15.35
C GLY A 79 35.44 10.95 15.34
N THR A 80 34.78 10.65 16.46
CA THR A 80 33.76 9.59 16.53
C THR A 80 32.44 10.12 15.98
N PRO A 81 31.79 9.43 15.03
CA PRO A 81 30.51 9.88 14.49
C PRO A 81 29.41 9.90 15.57
N ILE A 82 28.60 10.94 15.52
CA ILE A 82 27.41 11.14 16.35
C ILE A 82 26.21 10.81 15.47
N PHE A 83 25.38 9.83 15.86
CA PHE A 83 24.18 9.51 15.10
C PHE A 83 23.14 10.62 15.22
N PRO A 84 22.55 11.09 14.11
CA PRO A 84 21.45 12.05 14.16
C PRO A 84 20.22 11.39 14.81
N LYS A 85 19.40 12.21 15.49
CA LYS A 85 18.24 11.79 16.27
C LYS A 85 16.99 12.54 15.86
N THR A 86 15.88 11.81 15.86
CA THR A 86 14.55 12.40 15.82
C THR A 86 14.24 13.14 17.12
N ASN A 87 13.19 13.96 17.12
CA ASN A 87 12.70 14.64 18.33
C ASN A 87 12.29 13.68 19.47
N ASN A 88 11.99 12.41 19.14
CA ASN A 88 11.68 11.36 20.10
C ASN A 88 12.93 10.67 20.68
N GLY A 89 14.11 11.01 20.17
CA GLY A 89 15.40 10.45 20.59
C GLY A 89 15.82 9.19 19.82
N ASP A 90 15.03 8.73 18.86
CA ASP A 90 15.42 7.60 18.00
C ASP A 90 16.51 8.05 17.02
N GLU A 91 17.62 7.31 16.98
CA GLU A 91 18.73 7.54 16.07
C GLU A 91 18.44 6.99 14.67
N PHE A 92 19.00 7.62 13.65
CA PHE A 92 18.94 7.16 12.26
C PHE A 92 20.30 7.29 11.55
N TYR A 93 20.43 6.68 10.38
CA TYR A 93 21.64 6.80 9.56
C TYR A 93 21.58 8.04 8.70
N VAL A 94 22.75 8.66 8.47
CA VAL A 94 22.87 9.65 7.41
C VAL A 94 22.82 8.91 6.08
N GLU A 95 22.04 9.44 5.13
CA GLU A 95 21.86 8.82 3.80
C GLU A 95 22.69 9.57 2.76
N ASP A 96 23.21 8.85 1.76
CA ASP A 96 23.82 9.42 0.57
C ASP A 96 22.76 9.93 -0.42
N SER A 97 23.19 10.50 -1.54
CA SER A 97 22.29 11.03 -2.58
C SER A 97 21.40 9.98 -3.24
N GLU A 98 21.71 8.68 -3.08
CA GLU A 98 20.92 7.58 -3.64
C GLU A 98 19.93 7.02 -2.62
N GLY A 99 20.08 7.34 -1.34
CA GLY A 99 19.27 6.83 -0.22
C GLY A 99 19.92 5.66 0.52
N SER A 100 21.19 5.32 0.24
CA SER A 100 21.92 4.34 1.04
C SER A 100 22.46 4.99 2.32
N SER A 101 22.48 4.24 3.41
CA SER A 101 23.12 4.65 4.65
C SER A 101 24.63 4.79 4.48
N VAL A 102 25.17 5.92 4.94
CA VAL A 102 26.60 6.20 4.98
C VAL A 102 27.23 5.38 6.11
N ILE A 103 27.88 4.27 5.77
CA ILE A 103 28.51 3.36 6.76
C ILE A 103 29.96 3.72 7.12
N MET A 104 30.49 4.79 6.53
CA MET A 104 31.85 5.27 6.75
C MET A 104 31.83 6.75 7.15
N ALA A 105 32.38 7.09 8.31
CA ALA A 105 32.58 8.47 8.74
C ALA A 105 34.08 8.73 8.86
N ASN A 106 34.59 9.78 8.20
CA ASN A 106 36.02 10.11 8.20
C ASN A 106 36.92 8.92 7.81
N LYS A 107 36.53 8.17 6.77
CA LYS A 107 37.22 6.96 6.28
C LYS A 107 37.34 5.83 7.32
N LYS A 108 36.55 5.86 8.40
CA LYS A 108 36.43 4.79 9.39
C LYS A 108 35.02 4.21 9.36
N PRO A 109 34.85 2.89 9.56
CA PRO A 109 33.53 2.31 9.69
C PRO A 109 32.82 2.85 10.92
N LEU A 110 31.49 2.91 10.88
CA LEU A 110 30.70 3.30 12.03
C LEU A 110 31.00 2.37 13.24
N PRO A 111 31.12 2.92 14.46
CA PRO A 111 31.56 2.14 15.63
C PRO A 111 30.47 1.20 16.18
N ARG A 112 29.19 1.49 15.90
CA ARG A 112 28.02 0.76 16.39
C ARG A 112 26.81 1.00 15.49
N TYR A 113 25.74 0.24 15.71
CA TYR A 113 24.46 0.48 15.07
C TYR A 113 23.77 1.72 15.63
N ALA A 114 22.98 2.41 14.80
CA ALA A 114 21.99 3.38 15.25
C ALA A 114 20.93 2.67 16.12
N LYS A 115 20.33 3.40 17.06
CA LYS A 115 19.39 2.84 18.04
C LYS A 115 18.07 3.60 18.10
N THR A 116 16.97 2.86 18.05
CA THR A 116 15.69 3.33 18.56
C THR A 116 15.57 3.06 20.06
N LYS A 117 14.47 3.49 20.68
CA LYS A 117 14.07 3.05 22.03
C LYS A 117 13.93 1.52 22.17
N LEU A 118 13.70 0.80 21.08
CA LEU A 118 13.34 -0.62 21.11
C LEU A 118 14.43 -1.56 20.59
N THR A 119 15.29 -1.10 19.69
CA THR A 119 16.25 -1.96 18.99
C THR A 119 17.35 -1.16 18.32
N GLU A 120 18.49 -1.82 18.08
CA GLU A 120 19.46 -1.41 17.07
C GLU A 120 18.89 -1.59 15.66
N ILE A 121 19.36 -0.75 14.73
CA ILE A 121 18.90 -0.67 13.34
C ILE A 121 20.08 -0.99 12.44
N TYR A 122 19.91 -1.87 11.46
CA TYR A 122 20.91 -2.07 10.42
C TYR A 122 20.94 -0.88 9.45
N PRO A 123 22.14 -0.42 9.01
CA PRO A 123 22.23 0.49 7.87
C PRO A 123 21.71 -0.21 6.60
N ILE A 124 21.16 0.56 5.68
CA ILE A 124 20.62 0.08 4.41
C ILE A 124 21.59 0.43 3.28
N LYS A 125 21.78 -0.48 2.33
CA LYS A 125 22.45 -0.25 1.06
C LYS A 125 21.49 -0.59 -0.06
N LEU A 126 21.40 0.27 -1.05
CA LEU A 126 20.55 0.06 -2.22
C LEU A 126 21.35 -0.65 -3.31
N ASN A 127 20.75 -1.67 -3.93
CA ASN A 127 21.31 -2.31 -5.13
C ASN A 127 21.04 -1.46 -6.39
N PHE A 128 21.46 -1.94 -7.56
CA PHE A 128 21.22 -1.28 -8.85
C PHE A 128 19.72 -1.03 -9.14
N PHE A 129 18.83 -1.85 -8.59
CA PHE A 129 17.38 -1.74 -8.72
C PHE A 129 16.72 -0.94 -7.58
N LYS A 130 17.51 -0.23 -6.76
CA LYS A 130 17.05 0.52 -5.58
C LYS A 130 16.32 -0.34 -4.55
N GLN A 131 16.60 -1.63 -4.50
CA GLN A 131 16.07 -2.51 -3.47
C GLN A 131 16.99 -2.44 -2.25
N PRO A 132 16.41 -2.26 -1.05
CA PRO A 132 17.17 -2.12 0.17
C PRO A 132 17.66 -3.47 0.65
N ARG A 133 18.93 -3.51 1.03
CA ARG A 133 19.54 -4.59 1.79
C ARG A 133 20.16 -4.00 3.05
N GLU A 134 19.98 -4.67 4.17
CA GLU A 134 20.62 -4.29 5.41
C GLU A 134 22.12 -4.67 5.39
N VAL A 135 22.97 -3.97 6.15
CA VAL A 135 24.43 -4.16 6.11
C VAL A 135 24.98 -4.42 7.51
N ILE A 136 25.78 -5.49 7.65
CA ILE A 136 26.47 -5.79 8.90
C ILE A 136 27.69 -4.88 9.03
N ILE A 137 27.86 -4.24 10.19
CA ILE A 137 29.06 -3.46 10.53
C ILE A 137 29.90 -4.20 11.59
N ASN A 138 31.22 -4.15 11.42
CA ASN A 138 32.22 -4.68 12.37
C ASN A 138 31.99 -6.15 12.80
N ASP A 139 31.52 -7.00 11.88
CA ASP A 139 31.26 -8.43 12.10
C ASP A 139 30.37 -8.73 13.34
N LYS A 140 29.39 -7.87 13.60
CA LYS A 140 28.44 -7.98 14.72
C LYS A 140 27.03 -7.86 14.21
N TYR A 141 26.08 -8.59 14.77
CA TYR A 141 24.68 -8.39 14.48
C TYR A 141 24.09 -7.25 15.32
N ALA A 142 23.04 -6.61 14.79
CA ALA A 142 22.21 -5.68 15.55
C ALA A 142 21.43 -6.44 16.63
N LYS A 143 21.08 -5.71 17.70
CA LYS A 143 20.42 -6.26 18.88
C LYS A 143 19.05 -5.66 19.17
N LEU A 144 18.14 -6.50 19.64
CA LEU A 144 16.86 -6.13 20.20
C LEU A 144 17.01 -5.52 21.61
N SER A 145 15.94 -4.95 22.16
CA SER A 145 15.91 -4.38 23.52
C SER A 145 16.27 -5.37 24.63
N ASN A 146 16.01 -6.67 24.41
CA ASN A 146 16.40 -7.74 25.32
C ASN A 146 17.86 -8.22 25.11
N ASN A 147 18.63 -7.51 24.27
CA ASN A 147 20.02 -7.79 23.92
C ASN A 147 20.23 -9.08 23.08
N ASP A 148 19.15 -9.69 22.58
CA ASP A 148 19.23 -10.76 21.60
C ASP A 148 19.66 -10.18 20.23
N GLU A 149 20.59 -10.87 19.57
CA GLU A 149 21.01 -10.53 18.21
C GLU A 149 19.94 -10.93 17.20
N PHE A 150 19.89 -10.32 16.02
CA PHE A 150 19.00 -10.77 14.94
C PHE A 150 19.64 -10.60 13.56
N TYR A 151 19.32 -11.49 12.62
CA TYR A 151 19.95 -11.49 11.30
C TYR A 151 19.53 -10.29 10.46
N PRO A 152 20.43 -9.73 9.62
CA PRO A 152 20.08 -8.75 8.60
C PRO A 152 19.22 -9.35 7.48
N LEU A 153 18.54 -8.49 6.72
CA LEU A 153 17.73 -8.86 5.56
C LEU A 153 18.42 -8.50 4.23
N ASP A 154 18.31 -9.40 3.25
CA ASP A 154 18.65 -9.14 1.86
C ASP A 154 17.54 -8.38 1.12
N GLU A 155 17.76 -8.08 -0.16
CA GLU A 155 16.84 -7.35 -1.04
C GLU A 155 15.47 -8.03 -1.20
N CYS A 156 15.42 -9.35 -1.01
CA CYS A 156 14.20 -10.14 -1.03
C CYS A 156 13.57 -10.27 0.37
N GLY A 157 14.16 -9.69 1.41
CA GLY A 157 13.68 -9.84 2.78
C GLY A 157 14.01 -11.19 3.41
N ASN A 158 14.91 -11.97 2.82
CA ASN A 158 15.41 -13.18 3.46
C ASN A 158 16.55 -12.82 4.40
N GLU A 159 16.70 -13.59 5.47
CA GLU A 159 17.79 -13.40 6.39
C GLU A 159 19.11 -13.95 5.84
N TYR A 160 20.21 -13.36 6.28
CA TYR A 160 21.54 -13.83 5.92
C TYR A 160 22.55 -13.68 7.07
N THR A 161 23.64 -14.46 7.03
CA THR A 161 24.66 -14.47 8.07
C THR A 161 25.89 -13.65 7.70
N LEU A 162 26.79 -13.47 8.67
CA LEU A 162 28.15 -12.98 8.45
C LEU A 162 28.86 -13.73 7.31
N ASP A 163 29.64 -13.00 6.51
CA ASP A 163 30.52 -13.58 5.50
C ASP A 163 31.74 -14.22 6.19
N ILE A 164 32.02 -15.49 5.89
CA ILE A 164 33.06 -16.27 6.57
C ILE A 164 34.25 -16.42 5.63
N LYS A 165 35.22 -15.54 5.82
CA LYS A 165 36.49 -15.57 5.08
C LYS A 165 37.51 -16.45 5.81
N GLY A 166 37.60 -17.72 5.40
CA GLY A 166 38.87 -18.45 5.45
C GLY A 166 39.32 -19.11 6.77
N THR A 167 38.43 -19.56 7.65
CA THR A 167 38.83 -20.39 8.82
C THR A 167 38.16 -21.77 8.84
N LEU A 168 38.89 -22.79 9.32
CA LEU A 168 38.35 -24.13 9.59
C LEU A 168 37.56 -24.20 10.90
N ASN A 169 37.81 -23.27 11.82
CA ASN A 169 37.12 -23.17 13.11
C ASN A 169 36.01 -22.12 13.03
N ILE A 170 34.78 -22.61 12.88
CA ILE A 170 33.55 -21.82 12.83
C ILE A 170 33.03 -21.66 14.25
N ASP A 171 32.96 -20.40 14.72
CA ASP A 171 32.27 -20.07 15.96
C ASP A 171 30.76 -19.98 15.68
N GLU A 172 30.06 -21.11 15.84
CA GLU A 172 28.62 -21.19 15.58
C GLU A 172 27.81 -20.21 16.43
N LYS A 173 28.24 -19.86 17.64
CA LYS A 173 27.50 -18.90 18.48
C LYS A 173 27.60 -17.49 17.93
N LYS A 174 28.76 -17.11 17.41
CA LYS A 174 28.96 -15.80 16.78
C LYS A 174 28.22 -15.70 15.45
N ILE A 175 28.25 -16.75 14.64
CA ILE A 175 27.71 -16.72 13.27
C ILE A 175 26.21 -17.00 13.27
N PHE A 176 25.76 -17.91 14.14
CA PHE A 176 24.38 -18.41 14.23
C PHE A 176 23.76 -18.15 15.61
N PRO A 177 23.73 -16.91 16.12
CA PRO A 177 23.24 -16.62 17.46
C PRO A 177 21.80 -17.12 17.69
N ASN A 178 21.00 -17.19 16.61
CA ASN A 178 19.60 -17.64 16.65
C ASN A 178 19.34 -18.88 15.77
N GLY A 179 20.34 -19.76 15.60
CA GLY A 179 20.22 -20.92 14.72
C GLY A 179 20.24 -20.55 13.24
N TYR A 180 19.60 -21.30 12.36
CA TYR A 180 19.65 -21.00 10.93
C TYR A 180 18.95 -19.68 10.56
N PRO A 181 19.48 -18.90 9.59
CA PRO A 181 18.72 -17.85 8.92
C PRO A 181 17.51 -18.44 8.18
N ILE A 182 16.49 -17.62 7.92
CA ILE A 182 15.26 -18.06 7.25
C ILE A 182 14.85 -17.14 6.10
N THR A 183 14.11 -17.69 5.14
CA THR A 183 13.47 -16.91 4.09
C THR A 183 12.34 -16.06 4.65
N ASN A 184 11.88 -15.08 3.86
CA ASN A 184 10.74 -14.24 4.20
C ASN A 184 9.41 -15.01 4.36
N ASP A 185 9.38 -16.29 3.99
CA ASP A 185 8.27 -17.23 4.16
C ASP A 185 8.61 -18.42 5.05
N ASN A 186 9.57 -18.23 5.95
CA ASN A 186 9.91 -19.10 7.06
C ASN A 186 10.57 -20.43 6.69
N PHE A 187 11.17 -20.58 5.51
CA PHE A 187 12.00 -21.76 5.21
C PHE A 187 13.43 -21.56 5.70
N ILE A 188 14.03 -22.63 6.22
CA ILE A 188 15.42 -22.60 6.68
C ILE A 188 16.36 -22.40 5.49
N ILE A 189 17.31 -21.48 5.67
CA ILE A 189 18.44 -21.25 4.78
C ILE A 189 19.66 -21.91 5.41
N VAL A 190 20.28 -22.83 4.68
CA VAL A 190 21.57 -23.43 5.04
C VAL A 190 22.67 -22.56 4.43
N PRO A 191 23.52 -21.91 5.25
CA PRO A 191 24.58 -21.05 4.75
C PRO A 191 25.63 -21.83 3.98
N ASN A 192 26.25 -21.15 3.03
CA ASN A 192 27.41 -21.64 2.31
C ASN A 192 28.70 -21.22 3.00
N ILE A 193 29.46 -22.21 3.47
CA ILE A 193 30.78 -21.99 4.03
C ILE A 193 31.79 -22.77 3.20
N GLN A 194 32.74 -22.05 2.62
CA GLN A 194 33.77 -22.64 1.75
C GLN A 194 33.18 -23.44 0.57
N ARG A 195 32.12 -22.91 -0.06
CA ARG A 195 31.43 -23.53 -1.22
C ARG A 195 30.71 -24.83 -0.89
N LYS A 196 30.40 -25.08 0.39
CA LYS A 196 29.67 -26.26 0.85
C LYS A 196 28.54 -25.86 1.80
N PRO A 197 27.41 -26.61 1.84
CA PRO A 197 26.38 -26.38 2.83
C PRO A 197 26.95 -26.65 4.23
N TYR A 198 26.70 -25.72 5.16
CA TYR A 198 27.12 -25.89 6.54
C TYR A 198 25.93 -26.22 7.45
N PHE A 199 25.97 -27.43 8.03
CA PHE A 199 24.96 -27.88 8.98
C PHE A 199 25.42 -27.59 10.42
N ILE A 200 24.68 -26.74 11.12
CA ILE A 200 24.92 -26.35 12.52
C ILE A 200 24.87 -27.60 13.41
N LYS A 201 25.96 -27.88 14.13
CA LYS A 201 26.17 -29.14 14.87
C LYS A 201 25.18 -29.34 16.02
N ASN A 202 24.81 -28.27 16.70
CA ASN A 202 23.94 -28.30 17.90
C ASN A 202 22.58 -27.64 17.65
N SER A 203 22.09 -27.70 16.40
CA SER A 203 20.76 -27.17 16.06
C SER A 203 19.65 -28.01 16.69
N LEU A 204 18.63 -27.35 17.24
CA LEU A 204 17.38 -28.01 17.67
C LEU A 204 16.55 -28.54 16.49
N ILE A 205 16.88 -28.11 15.27
CA ILE A 205 16.24 -28.52 14.02
C ILE A 205 17.22 -29.37 13.23
N ASP A 206 16.86 -30.62 12.96
CA ASP A 206 17.65 -31.55 12.17
C ASP A 206 17.50 -31.23 10.68
N VAL A 207 18.54 -30.63 10.09
CA VAL A 207 18.61 -30.26 8.67
C VAL A 207 19.75 -31.04 8.03
N LYS A 208 19.46 -31.73 6.93
CA LYS A 208 20.40 -32.61 6.21
C LYS A 208 20.50 -32.23 4.73
N ASP A 209 21.47 -32.77 4.01
CA ASP A 209 21.65 -32.52 2.56
C ASP A 209 20.39 -32.85 1.75
N GLY A 210 19.66 -33.90 2.14
CA GLY A 210 18.41 -34.28 1.50
C GLY A 210 17.29 -33.25 1.61
N ASN A 211 17.42 -32.25 2.49
CA ASN A 211 16.45 -31.17 2.64
C ASN A 211 16.69 -30.00 1.69
N ILE A 212 17.87 -29.92 1.04
CA ILE A 212 18.24 -28.81 0.17
C ILE A 212 17.46 -28.90 -1.15
N LEU A 213 16.66 -27.86 -1.41
CA LEU A 213 15.91 -27.69 -2.67
C LEU A 213 16.78 -27.10 -3.77
N GLY A 214 17.72 -26.22 -3.42
CA GLY A 214 18.54 -25.49 -4.36
C GLY A 214 19.33 -24.38 -3.71
N LYS A 215 19.88 -23.48 -4.51
CA LYS A 215 20.67 -22.35 -4.05
C LYS A 215 19.87 -21.06 -4.11
N LEU A 216 19.81 -20.31 -3.02
CA LEU A 216 19.14 -19.02 -2.94
C LEU A 216 19.96 -17.98 -3.71
N PHE A 217 19.28 -17.16 -4.52
CA PHE A 217 19.90 -16.03 -5.20
C PHE A 217 20.00 -14.83 -4.27
N ARG A 218 21.15 -14.14 -4.28
CA ARG A 218 21.35 -12.80 -3.73
C ARG A 218 22.19 -11.97 -4.68
N ASP A 219 21.95 -10.68 -4.75
CA ASP A 219 22.63 -9.80 -5.71
C ASP A 219 24.15 -9.69 -5.50
N GLU A 220 24.63 -9.69 -4.24
CA GLU A 220 26.08 -9.55 -4.00
C GLU A 220 26.85 -10.87 -4.06
N THR A 221 26.17 -12.00 -3.83
CA THR A 221 26.82 -13.31 -3.69
C THR A 221 26.31 -14.35 -4.69
N ASP A 222 25.41 -13.98 -5.59
CA ASP A 222 24.72 -14.88 -6.52
C ASP A 222 24.07 -16.08 -5.78
N TYR A 223 24.33 -17.29 -6.26
CA TYR A 223 23.80 -18.55 -5.75
C TYR A 223 24.78 -19.19 -4.77
N MET A 224 24.92 -18.61 -3.57
CA MET A 224 25.79 -19.18 -2.54
C MET A 224 25.01 -20.02 -1.54
N ASP A 225 24.07 -19.42 -0.80
CA ASP A 225 23.32 -20.11 0.26
C ASP A 225 22.29 -21.10 -0.28
N TYR A 226 21.81 -22.00 0.57
CA TYR A 226 20.96 -23.12 0.18
C TYR A 226 19.55 -23.00 0.78
N LEU A 227 18.54 -23.03 -0.07
CA LEU A 227 17.14 -23.10 0.35
C LEU A 227 16.79 -24.54 0.73
N THR A 228 16.04 -24.72 1.82
CA THR A 228 15.55 -26.05 2.24
C THR A 228 14.02 -26.15 2.20
N ASN A 229 13.50 -27.37 2.29
CA ASN A 229 12.07 -27.65 2.45
C ASN A 229 11.61 -27.68 3.92
N ILE A 230 12.47 -27.27 4.86
CA ILE A 230 12.16 -27.30 6.29
C ILE A 230 11.65 -25.93 6.73
N ALA A 231 10.43 -25.90 7.27
CA ALA A 231 9.87 -24.71 7.88
C ALA A 231 10.50 -24.46 9.25
N SER A 232 10.81 -23.19 9.51
CA SER A 232 11.26 -22.70 10.80
C SER A 232 10.10 -22.57 11.77
N LYS A 233 10.40 -22.72 13.07
CA LYS A 233 9.44 -22.46 14.15
C LYS A 233 9.27 -20.97 14.44
N ARG A 234 10.27 -20.15 14.11
CA ARG A 234 10.20 -18.70 14.26
C ARG A 234 9.69 -18.05 12.97
N ALA A 235 8.94 -16.98 13.13
CA ALA A 235 8.51 -16.16 12.00
C ALA A 235 9.67 -15.27 11.51
N SER A 236 9.70 -15.06 10.20
CA SER A 236 10.46 -13.99 9.56
C SER A 236 9.97 -12.64 10.08
N ARG A 237 10.90 -11.70 10.24
CA ARG A 237 10.57 -10.29 10.53
C ARG A 237 10.30 -9.46 9.28
N SER A 238 10.55 -10.01 8.09
CA SER A 238 10.19 -9.41 6.81
C SER A 238 8.80 -9.88 6.39
N ASP A 239 8.06 -8.97 5.75
CA ASP A 239 6.92 -9.33 4.91
C ASP A 239 7.34 -10.34 3.83
N ALA A 240 6.41 -11.23 3.47
CA ALA A 240 6.59 -12.19 2.39
C ALA A 240 6.82 -11.46 1.06
N LYS A 241 7.85 -11.86 0.32
CA LYS A 241 8.21 -11.33 -1.00
C LYS A 241 8.64 -12.46 -1.91
N GLU A 242 8.50 -12.25 -3.22
CA GLU A 242 9.11 -13.17 -4.19
C GLU A 242 10.63 -13.15 -4.08
N TYR A 243 11.25 -14.31 -4.21
CA TYR A 243 12.70 -14.47 -4.30
C TYR A 243 13.06 -15.53 -5.34
N LYS A 244 14.32 -15.57 -5.77
CA LYS A 244 14.79 -16.53 -6.77
C LYS A 244 15.67 -17.58 -6.12
N PHE A 245 15.61 -18.80 -6.65
CA PHE A 245 16.57 -19.85 -6.29
C PHE A 245 16.86 -20.75 -7.49
N LEU A 246 18.06 -21.32 -7.54
CA LEU A 246 18.48 -22.30 -8.54
C LEU A 246 18.23 -23.70 -7.98
N GLN A 247 17.19 -24.37 -8.46
CA GLN A 247 16.86 -25.72 -8.04
C GLN A 247 18.00 -26.71 -8.34
N ARG A 248 18.20 -27.69 -7.45
CA ARG A 248 19.23 -28.72 -7.61
C ARG A 248 19.10 -29.41 -8.98
N GLY A 249 20.18 -29.42 -9.75
CA GLY A 249 20.22 -30.02 -11.10
C GLY A 249 19.69 -29.14 -12.23
N MET A 250 19.24 -27.92 -11.95
CA MET A 250 18.78 -26.97 -12.96
C MET A 250 19.83 -25.89 -13.24
N TRP A 251 19.79 -25.33 -14.45
CA TRP A 251 20.67 -24.25 -14.91
C TRP A 251 19.97 -22.88 -14.97
N LYS A 252 18.63 -22.88 -14.85
CA LYS A 252 17.81 -21.67 -14.84
C LYS A 252 17.20 -21.46 -13.45
N PRO A 253 17.24 -20.24 -12.90
CA PRO A 253 16.60 -19.96 -11.63
C PRO A 253 15.08 -19.97 -11.76
N ILE A 254 14.43 -20.27 -10.64
CA ILE A 254 12.99 -20.28 -10.48
C ILE A 254 12.61 -19.17 -9.51
N ALA A 255 11.56 -18.42 -9.86
CA ALA A 255 10.90 -17.51 -8.94
C ALA A 255 10.09 -18.31 -7.92
N TRP A 256 10.45 -18.21 -6.65
CA TRP A 256 9.68 -18.73 -5.54
C TRP A 256 8.74 -17.65 -5.01
N VAL A 257 7.48 -18.04 -4.87
CA VAL A 257 6.41 -17.17 -4.41
C VAL A 257 5.87 -17.77 -3.13
N PRO A 258 6.04 -17.10 -1.99
CA PRO A 258 5.45 -17.49 -0.71
C PRO A 258 3.97 -17.85 -0.85
N HIS A 259 3.50 -18.88 -0.13
CA HIS A 259 2.11 -19.33 -0.24
C HIS A 259 1.08 -18.20 -0.01
N VAL A 260 1.35 -17.31 0.93
CA VAL A 260 0.53 -16.12 1.21
C VAL A 260 0.41 -15.18 -0.01
N LEU A 261 1.40 -15.19 -0.90
CA LEU A 261 1.39 -14.47 -2.17
C LEU A 261 0.94 -15.34 -3.35
N ARG A 262 0.85 -16.67 -3.22
CA ARG A 262 0.39 -17.54 -4.31
C ARG A 262 -1.05 -17.25 -4.71
N HIS A 263 -1.91 -16.89 -3.76
CA HIS A 263 -3.26 -16.42 -4.08
C HIS A 263 -3.25 -15.10 -4.89
N LEU A 264 -2.18 -14.30 -4.79
CA LEU A 264 -1.95 -13.13 -5.66
C LEU A 264 -1.34 -13.52 -7.02
N LYS A 265 -0.69 -14.69 -7.11
CA LYS A 265 0.06 -15.18 -8.28
C LYS A 265 -0.57 -16.33 -9.08
N ILE A 266 -1.69 -16.91 -8.66
CA ILE A 266 -2.50 -17.85 -9.49
C ILE A 266 -2.90 -17.21 -10.84
N PHE A 267 -2.66 -15.90 -10.98
CA PHE A 267 -2.89 -15.11 -12.15
C PHE A 267 -1.76 -15.03 -13.18
N ASP A 268 -0.65 -15.78 -13.08
CA ASP A 268 0.34 -15.69 -14.16
C ASP A 268 1.07 -16.97 -14.60
N SER A 269 1.03 -17.16 -15.92
CA SER A 269 2.07 -17.73 -16.79
C SER A 269 2.12 -19.22 -17.13
N SER A 270 0.99 -19.92 -17.19
CA SER A 270 0.82 -20.88 -18.29
C SER A 270 -0.66 -21.04 -18.63
N THR A 271 -1.02 -20.73 -19.88
CA THR A 271 -2.33 -20.97 -20.52
C THR A 271 -3.43 -19.91 -20.42
N ILE A 272 -3.17 -18.63 -20.17
CA ILE A 272 -4.18 -17.60 -20.51
C ILE A 272 -3.49 -16.28 -20.91
N MET A 273 -3.66 -15.84 -22.16
CA MET A 273 -3.65 -14.40 -22.44
C MET A 273 -4.90 -13.83 -21.76
N GLN A 274 -4.81 -13.47 -20.48
CA GLN A 274 -5.91 -12.78 -19.81
C GLN A 274 -5.82 -11.32 -20.18
N ASP A 275 -6.76 -10.87 -21.00
CA ASP A 275 -7.01 -9.46 -21.22
C ASP A 275 -7.10 -8.75 -19.86
N LEU A 276 -6.38 -7.64 -19.71
CA LEU A 276 -6.59 -6.69 -18.61
C LEU A 276 -7.99 -6.09 -18.77
N LEU A 277 -8.75 -6.08 -17.68
CA LEU A 277 -10.15 -5.70 -17.64
C LEU A 277 -10.39 -4.63 -16.57
N TYR A 278 -10.88 -3.47 -17.00
CA TYR A 278 -11.18 -2.32 -16.15
C TYR A 278 -12.61 -2.38 -15.65
N SER A 279 -12.82 -2.44 -14.32
CA SER A 279 -14.17 -2.54 -13.75
C SER A 279 -14.92 -1.21 -13.85
N ILE A 280 -16.15 -1.22 -14.37
CA ILE A 280 -16.97 -0.01 -14.53
C ILE A 280 -18.32 -0.08 -13.82
N ARG A 281 -18.80 -1.28 -13.50
CA ARG A 281 -20.09 -1.47 -12.84
C ARG A 281 -20.09 -2.78 -12.05
N TRP A 282 -20.66 -2.72 -10.86
CA TRP A 282 -20.80 -3.86 -9.95
C TRP A 282 -22.26 -3.97 -9.54
N GLU A 283 -22.86 -5.14 -9.70
CA GLU A 283 -24.29 -5.35 -9.51
C GLU A 283 -24.52 -6.63 -8.71
N ARG A 284 -25.28 -6.54 -7.62
CA ARG A 284 -25.81 -7.74 -6.96
C ARG A 284 -26.96 -8.27 -7.80
N LEU A 285 -26.85 -9.53 -8.22
CA LEU A 285 -27.94 -10.22 -8.90
C LEU A 285 -28.95 -10.75 -7.86
N PRO A 286 -30.22 -10.92 -8.23
CA PRO A 286 -31.19 -11.63 -7.40
C PRO A 286 -30.65 -13.00 -6.98
N ASP A 287 -30.90 -13.43 -5.75
CA ASP A 287 -30.29 -14.64 -5.18
C ASP A 287 -30.69 -15.89 -6.01
N PHE A 288 -29.77 -16.37 -6.85
CA PHE A 288 -29.88 -17.65 -7.56
C PHE A 288 -29.29 -18.81 -6.75
N THR A 289 -28.58 -18.50 -5.67
CA THR A 289 -27.87 -19.44 -4.80
C THR A 289 -28.80 -19.97 -3.71
N LYS A 290 -28.74 -21.28 -3.41
CA LYS A 290 -29.44 -21.89 -2.27
C LYS A 290 -28.76 -21.61 -0.91
N SER A 291 -27.66 -20.84 -0.92
CA SER A 291 -26.83 -20.54 0.25
C SER A 291 -27.17 -19.15 0.78
N PHE A 292 -27.53 -19.06 2.06
CA PHE A 292 -27.87 -17.79 2.73
C PHE A 292 -26.69 -16.81 2.90
N ASN A 293 -25.48 -17.22 2.53
CA ASN A 293 -24.24 -16.48 2.83
C ASN A 293 -23.35 -16.27 1.61
N THR A 294 -23.87 -16.57 0.42
CA THR A 294 -23.17 -16.38 -0.84
C THR A 294 -24.05 -15.61 -1.78
N ILE A 295 -23.60 -14.43 -2.21
CA ILE A 295 -24.31 -13.59 -3.17
C ILE A 295 -23.69 -13.71 -4.55
N SER A 296 -24.53 -13.54 -5.58
CA SER A 296 -24.09 -13.46 -6.96
C SER A 296 -23.86 -12.00 -7.36
N ILE A 297 -22.68 -11.71 -7.91
CA ILE A 297 -22.27 -10.36 -8.30
C ILE A 297 -21.88 -10.38 -9.76
N GLN A 298 -22.56 -9.57 -10.57
CA GLN A 298 -22.15 -9.29 -11.93
C GLN A 298 -21.22 -8.08 -11.93
N ILE A 299 -20.06 -8.23 -12.55
CA ILE A 299 -19.15 -7.12 -12.83
C ILE A 299 -19.12 -6.88 -14.33
N THR A 300 -19.32 -5.63 -14.73
CA THR A 300 -19.08 -5.16 -16.09
C THR A 300 -17.69 -4.55 -16.15
N PHE A 301 -16.91 -5.03 -17.11
CA PHE A 301 -15.55 -4.61 -17.39
C PHE A 301 -15.43 -4.00 -18.79
N LEU A 302 -14.38 -3.22 -19.00
CA LEU A 302 -13.90 -2.81 -20.31
C LEU A 302 -12.46 -3.30 -20.51
N ASN A 303 -12.12 -3.81 -21.69
CA ASN A 303 -10.71 -4.01 -22.01
C ASN A 303 -10.01 -2.69 -22.41
N ASP A 304 -8.72 -2.76 -22.73
CA ASP A 304 -7.89 -1.64 -23.22
C ASP A 304 -8.52 -0.88 -24.41
N LYS A 305 -9.22 -1.60 -25.29
CA LYS A 305 -9.92 -1.07 -26.47
C LYS A 305 -11.29 -0.46 -26.14
N GLY A 306 -11.76 -0.57 -24.90
CA GLY A 306 -13.08 -0.10 -24.47
C GLY A 306 -14.23 -1.07 -24.79
N ILE A 307 -13.93 -2.34 -25.09
CA ILE A 307 -14.93 -3.37 -25.38
C ILE A 307 -15.46 -3.95 -24.07
N GLU A 308 -16.79 -4.01 -23.95
CA GLU A 308 -17.47 -4.53 -22.76
C GLU A 308 -17.31 -6.05 -22.61
N ARG A 309 -17.09 -6.47 -21.36
CA ARG A 309 -17.14 -7.86 -20.89
C ARG A 309 -17.94 -7.92 -19.60
N LYS A 310 -18.75 -8.95 -19.41
CA LYS A 310 -19.49 -9.19 -18.17
C LYS A 310 -19.13 -10.56 -17.62
N LYS A 311 -18.96 -10.64 -16.31
CA LYS A 311 -18.78 -11.92 -15.62
C LYS A 311 -19.53 -11.91 -14.28
N ILE A 312 -20.10 -13.05 -13.94
CA ILE A 312 -20.80 -13.30 -12.68
C ILE A 312 -19.84 -14.04 -11.75
N PHE A 313 -19.81 -13.61 -10.49
CA PHE A 313 -19.01 -14.19 -9.43
C PHE A 313 -19.88 -14.51 -8.22
N GLU A 314 -19.40 -15.43 -7.40
CA GLU A 314 -19.94 -15.74 -6.08
C GLU A 314 -19.09 -15.02 -5.02
N TYR A 315 -19.73 -14.38 -4.05
CA TYR A 315 -19.03 -13.73 -2.94
C TYR A 315 -19.58 -14.21 -1.61
N ASN A 316 -18.68 -14.69 -0.76
CA ASN A 316 -19.01 -15.17 0.59
C ASN A 316 -19.12 -13.98 1.53
N GLU A 317 -20.35 -13.62 1.89
CA GLU A 317 -20.61 -12.54 2.82
C GLU A 317 -20.13 -12.89 4.23
N TRP A 318 -19.78 -11.85 4.98
CA TRP A 318 -19.30 -11.95 6.36
C TRP A 318 -19.78 -10.76 7.18
N PHE A 319 -19.95 -10.89 8.48
CA PHE A 319 -20.27 -9.77 9.38
C PHE A 319 -19.01 -9.17 10.01
N GLY A 320 -18.89 -7.85 10.01
CA GLY A 320 -17.80 -7.18 10.73
C GLY A 320 -18.18 -6.98 12.19
N VAL A 321 -17.50 -7.63 13.14
CA VAL A 321 -17.80 -7.55 14.58
C VAL A 321 -16.65 -6.89 15.34
N CYS A 322 -16.96 -5.87 16.14
CA CYS A 322 -15.99 -5.19 17.01
C CYS A 322 -16.11 -5.69 18.45
N THR A 323 -15.16 -6.49 18.92
CA THR A 323 -15.17 -7.06 20.28
C THR A 323 -13.76 -7.23 20.85
N SER A 324 -13.63 -7.14 22.17
CA SER A 324 -12.39 -7.51 22.89
C SER A 324 -12.47 -8.93 23.47
N LYS A 325 -13.60 -9.63 23.27
CA LYS A 325 -13.90 -10.95 23.81
C LYS A 325 -14.50 -11.82 22.71
N ILE A 326 -13.69 -12.22 21.74
CA ILE A 326 -14.17 -13.00 20.59
C ILE A 326 -14.65 -14.38 21.03
N ASP A 327 -13.92 -15.07 21.92
CA ASP A 327 -14.29 -16.43 22.36
C ASP A 327 -15.66 -16.46 23.05
N HIS A 328 -15.92 -15.50 23.94
CA HIS A 328 -17.22 -15.38 24.59
C HIS A 328 -18.35 -15.04 23.60
N PHE A 329 -18.06 -14.24 22.57
CA PHE A 329 -19.02 -14.00 21.50
C PHE A 329 -19.34 -15.28 20.73
N ILE A 330 -18.33 -16.09 20.40
CA ILE A 330 -18.50 -17.36 19.70
C ILE A 330 -19.30 -18.35 20.53
N GLU A 331 -19.02 -18.46 21.83
CA GLU A 331 -19.77 -19.30 22.77
C GLU A 331 -21.27 -18.93 22.79
N ILE A 332 -21.58 -17.65 22.95
CA ILE A 332 -22.98 -17.17 22.93
C ILE A 332 -23.61 -17.44 21.56
N PHE A 333 -22.89 -17.15 20.47
CA PHE A 333 -23.39 -17.36 19.11
C PHE A 333 -23.73 -18.84 18.88
N GLN A 334 -22.83 -19.75 19.25
CA GLN A 334 -23.02 -21.20 19.08
C GLN A 334 -24.15 -21.74 19.96
N SER A 335 -24.37 -21.19 21.16
CA SER A 335 -25.55 -21.57 21.95
C SER A 335 -26.87 -21.13 21.31
N HIS A 336 -26.86 -20.03 20.56
CA HIS A 336 -28.04 -19.52 19.84
C HIS A 336 -28.26 -20.18 18.48
N PHE A 337 -27.18 -20.57 17.81
CA PHE A 337 -27.16 -21.18 16.48
C PHE A 337 -26.38 -22.52 16.48
N PRO A 338 -26.85 -23.54 17.23
CA PRO A 338 -26.06 -24.74 17.53
C PRO A 338 -25.72 -25.60 16.30
N ASN A 339 -26.54 -25.52 15.25
CA ASN A 339 -26.36 -26.31 14.02
C ASN A 339 -25.69 -25.52 12.89
N HIS A 340 -25.18 -24.32 13.17
CA HIS A 340 -24.56 -23.46 12.17
C HIS A 340 -23.06 -23.32 12.40
N SER A 341 -22.29 -23.38 11.31
CA SER A 341 -20.87 -23.10 11.37
C SER A 341 -20.62 -21.62 11.63
N ILE A 342 -19.52 -21.33 12.32
CA ILE A 342 -18.99 -20.00 12.51
C ILE A 342 -17.46 -20.06 12.41
N ARG A 343 -16.88 -19.16 11.63
CA ARG A 343 -15.43 -18.94 11.56
C ARG A 343 -15.15 -17.45 11.56
N TYR A 344 -13.97 -17.05 12.03
CA TYR A 344 -13.62 -15.64 12.10
C TYR A 344 -12.17 -15.36 11.72
N GLU A 345 -11.92 -14.12 11.31
CA GLU A 345 -10.60 -13.59 10.93
C GLU A 345 -10.41 -12.23 11.60
N LEU A 346 -9.26 -12.02 12.25
CA LEU A 346 -8.91 -10.73 12.87
C LEU A 346 -8.35 -9.77 11.81
N LEU A 347 -8.93 -8.58 11.69
CA LEU A 347 -8.44 -7.51 10.81
C LEU A 347 -7.58 -6.47 11.53
N GLY A 348 -7.49 -6.53 12.85
CA GLY A 348 -6.70 -5.63 13.67
C GLY A 348 -7.55 -4.68 14.55
N PRO A 349 -6.92 -3.73 15.23
CA PRO A 349 -7.61 -2.77 16.08
C PRO A 349 -8.34 -1.73 15.22
N THR A 350 -9.57 -1.39 15.61
CA THR A 350 -10.32 -0.29 15.01
C THR A 350 -10.95 0.58 16.11
N ARG A 351 -11.00 1.89 15.85
CA ARG A 351 -11.88 2.78 16.59
C ARG A 351 -13.29 2.57 16.06
N LYS A 352 -14.05 1.84 16.87
CA LYS A 352 -15.44 1.45 16.66
C LYS A 352 -16.24 2.48 15.81
N VAL A 353 -16.52 2.18 14.55
CA VAL A 353 -17.56 2.89 13.78
C VAL A 353 -18.85 2.10 13.96
N LEU A 354 -19.74 2.59 14.81
CA LEU A 354 -21.01 1.92 15.12
C LEU A 354 -22.15 2.35 14.19
N PRO A 355 -23.17 1.49 14.02
CA PRO A 355 -24.54 1.94 13.74
C PRO A 355 -24.99 2.99 14.77
N TYR A 356 -25.93 3.86 14.42
CA TYR A 356 -26.41 4.98 15.28
C TYR A 356 -25.42 6.15 15.46
N PHE A 357 -24.43 6.31 14.57
CA PHE A 357 -23.52 7.46 14.56
C PHE A 357 -24.26 8.79 14.78
N ARG A 358 -25.37 9.02 14.06
CA ARG A 358 -26.24 10.20 14.23
C ARG A 358 -26.77 10.40 15.66
N LYS A 359 -27.36 9.35 16.27
CA LYS A 359 -27.94 9.41 17.62
C LYS A 359 -26.88 9.66 18.70
N ARG A 360 -25.62 9.29 18.43
CA ARG A 360 -24.51 9.44 19.37
C ARG A 360 -23.73 10.75 19.18
N LEU A 361 -23.68 11.27 17.96
CA LEU A 361 -23.24 12.64 17.68
C LEU A 361 -24.09 13.64 18.49
N GLN A 362 -25.41 13.42 18.51
CA GLN A 362 -26.37 14.21 19.29
C GLN A 362 -26.20 14.11 20.82
N THR A 363 -25.54 13.06 21.34
CA THR A 363 -25.39 12.84 22.78
C THR A 363 -23.96 13.04 23.31
N GLY A 364 -23.03 13.51 22.46
CA GLY A 364 -21.65 13.84 22.87
C GLY A 364 -20.77 12.65 23.27
N LYS A 365 -21.20 11.41 23.04
CA LYS A 365 -20.47 10.18 23.43
C LYS A 365 -19.68 9.59 22.26
N LEU A 366 -18.67 10.32 21.81
CA LEU A 366 -17.82 9.95 20.66
C LEU A 366 -16.47 9.32 21.03
N ASP A 367 -16.07 9.35 22.30
CA ASP A 367 -14.78 8.80 22.72
C ASP A 367 -14.86 7.29 22.96
N TYR A 368 -14.05 6.51 22.22
CA TYR A 368 -14.04 5.04 22.31
C TYR A 368 -12.63 4.48 22.33
N LYS A 369 -12.42 3.54 23.25
CA LYS A 369 -11.25 2.65 23.26
C LYS A 369 -11.22 1.82 21.98
N GLU A 370 -10.03 1.65 21.42
CA GLU A 370 -9.77 0.74 20.30
C GLU A 370 -10.18 -0.69 20.67
N LYS A 371 -10.83 -1.38 19.72
CA LYS A 371 -11.25 -2.77 19.87
C LYS A 371 -10.81 -3.56 18.65
N SER A 372 -10.56 -4.85 18.85
CA SER A 372 -10.29 -5.77 17.74
C SER A 372 -11.51 -5.89 16.83
N PHE A 373 -11.27 -5.85 15.52
CA PHE A 373 -12.27 -5.98 14.47
C PHE A 373 -12.13 -7.33 13.79
N TYR A 374 -13.23 -8.07 13.70
CA TYR A 374 -13.25 -9.42 13.16
C TYR A 374 -14.20 -9.52 11.97
N LYS A 375 -13.81 -10.24 10.92
CA LYS A 375 -14.75 -10.80 9.94
C LYS A 375 -15.34 -12.08 10.53
N ILE A 376 -16.66 -12.19 10.55
CA ILE A 376 -17.38 -13.37 11.02
C ILE A 376 -18.12 -13.98 9.83
N TYR A 377 -17.76 -15.20 9.46
CA TYR A 377 -18.49 -15.99 8.47
C TYR A 377 -19.35 -17.00 9.22
N THR A 378 -20.60 -17.18 8.80
CA THR A 378 -21.49 -18.16 9.39
C THR A 378 -22.38 -18.80 8.34
N SER A 379 -22.86 -20.02 8.59
CA SER A 379 -23.90 -20.66 7.77
C SER A 379 -25.33 -20.25 8.15
N ALA A 380 -25.53 -19.52 9.26
CA ALA A 380 -26.84 -19.04 9.69
C ALA A 380 -27.39 -17.98 8.72
N CYS A 381 -28.72 -17.81 8.66
CA CYS A 381 -29.34 -16.80 7.81
C CYS A 381 -28.95 -15.38 8.25
N HIS A 382 -28.60 -14.52 7.29
CA HIS A 382 -28.15 -13.15 7.57
C HIS A 382 -29.17 -12.33 8.37
N GLU A 383 -30.47 -12.55 8.12
CA GLU A 383 -31.56 -11.86 8.84
C GLU A 383 -31.60 -12.27 10.32
N ASP A 384 -31.54 -13.57 10.60
CA ASP A 384 -31.55 -14.09 11.97
C ASP A 384 -30.32 -13.68 12.77
N VAL A 385 -29.15 -13.67 12.12
CA VAL A 385 -27.90 -13.19 12.72
C VAL A 385 -27.99 -11.69 13.06
N GLY A 386 -28.60 -10.87 12.20
CA GLY A 386 -28.84 -9.46 12.51
C GLY A 386 -29.78 -9.27 13.70
N ARG A 387 -30.86 -10.06 13.78
CA ARG A 387 -31.77 -10.07 14.95
C ARG A 387 -31.02 -10.45 16.23
N PHE A 388 -30.17 -11.48 16.16
CA PHE A 388 -29.29 -11.88 17.26
C PHE A 388 -28.37 -10.72 17.69
N PHE A 389 -27.65 -10.08 16.76
CA PHE A 389 -26.78 -8.96 17.11
C PHE A 389 -27.53 -7.79 17.74
N ASN A 390 -28.74 -7.48 17.26
CA ASN A 390 -29.59 -6.45 17.82
C ASN A 390 -30.08 -6.77 19.24
N LYS A 391 -30.39 -8.05 19.51
CA LYS A 391 -30.78 -8.55 20.84
C LYS A 391 -29.64 -8.45 21.84
N TYR A 392 -28.45 -8.93 21.46
CA TYR A 392 -27.27 -8.98 22.34
C TYR A 392 -26.41 -7.70 22.30
N LYS A 393 -26.88 -6.65 21.61
CA LYS A 393 -26.18 -5.36 21.46
C LYS A 393 -24.74 -5.52 20.95
N VAL A 394 -24.53 -6.50 20.07
CA VAL A 394 -23.26 -6.71 19.40
C VAL A 394 -23.00 -5.50 18.50
N ALA A 395 -21.77 -5.00 18.53
CA ALA A 395 -21.34 -3.94 17.63
C ALA A 395 -20.91 -4.57 16.31
N TYR A 396 -21.72 -4.39 15.26
CA TYR A 396 -21.44 -4.94 13.94
C TYR A 396 -21.67 -3.92 12.83
N TYR A 397 -21.01 -4.13 11.69
CA TYR A 397 -21.33 -3.43 10.44
C TYR A 397 -22.52 -4.14 9.75
N ASP A 398 -23.59 -3.38 9.55
CA ASP A 398 -24.94 -3.85 9.20
C ASP A 398 -25.21 -4.01 7.67
N GLN A 399 -26.38 -4.58 7.36
CA GLN A 399 -26.77 -5.60 6.38
C GLN A 399 -26.92 -5.27 4.88
N SER A 400 -26.73 -4.03 4.40
CA SER A 400 -27.17 -3.69 3.02
C SER A 400 -26.05 -3.36 2.03
N GLU A 401 -24.81 -3.17 2.48
CA GLU A 401 -23.73 -2.72 1.61
C GLU A 401 -22.69 -3.81 1.38
N TRP A 402 -23.10 -4.86 0.67
CA TRP A 402 -22.20 -5.90 0.15
C TRP A 402 -20.97 -5.31 -0.56
N LEU A 403 -21.12 -4.15 -1.22
CA LEU A 403 -20.02 -3.38 -1.83
C LEU A 403 -18.97 -2.92 -0.81
N VAL A 404 -19.37 -2.53 0.40
CA VAL A 404 -18.41 -2.13 1.45
C VAL A 404 -17.60 -3.33 1.95
N ARG A 405 -18.19 -4.53 1.99
CA ARG A 405 -17.46 -5.74 2.37
C ARG A 405 -16.37 -6.06 1.33
N ILE A 406 -16.72 -5.96 0.05
CA ILE A 406 -15.78 -6.12 -1.06
C ILE A 406 -14.72 -5.02 -1.05
N TYR A 407 -15.10 -3.76 -0.76
CA TYR A 407 -14.16 -2.67 -0.56
C TYR A 407 -13.13 -3.05 0.50
N ILE A 408 -13.57 -3.50 1.68
CA ILE A 408 -12.67 -3.89 2.77
C ILE A 408 -11.77 -5.04 2.30
N ASP A 409 -12.32 -6.08 1.67
CA ASP A 409 -11.56 -7.25 1.25
C ASP A 409 -10.50 -6.91 0.18
N LEU A 410 -10.88 -6.22 -0.89
CA LEU A 410 -9.97 -5.87 -1.97
C LEU A 410 -8.98 -4.78 -1.56
N CYS A 411 -9.44 -3.67 -0.96
CA CYS A 411 -8.56 -2.58 -0.59
C CYS A 411 -7.55 -2.98 0.50
N THR A 412 -7.94 -3.86 1.45
CA THR A 412 -6.99 -4.39 2.44
C THR A 412 -5.98 -5.32 1.76
N ARG A 413 -6.43 -6.22 0.88
CA ARG A 413 -5.56 -7.18 0.18
C ARG A 413 -4.51 -6.50 -0.68
N TYR A 414 -4.89 -5.43 -1.39
CA TYR A 414 -4.02 -4.75 -2.34
C TYR A 414 -3.46 -3.42 -1.79
N LYS A 415 -3.69 -3.10 -0.52
CA LYS A 415 -3.27 -1.86 0.14
C LYS A 415 -3.67 -0.59 -0.65
N THR A 416 -4.89 -0.55 -1.17
CA THR A 416 -5.42 0.57 -1.98
C THR A 416 -6.51 1.34 -1.25
N ARG A 417 -6.97 2.45 -1.86
CA ARG A 417 -8.15 3.23 -1.42
C ARG A 417 -9.35 3.10 -2.37
N SER A 418 -9.23 2.31 -3.42
CA SER A 418 -10.32 2.06 -4.37
C SER A 418 -10.18 0.67 -4.99
N PHE A 419 -11.32 0.03 -5.19
CA PHE A 419 -11.50 -1.15 -6.05
C PHE A 419 -12.48 -0.85 -7.20
N TYR A 420 -13.15 0.30 -7.13
CA TYR A 420 -13.99 0.79 -8.21
C TYR A 420 -13.08 1.47 -9.24
N TYR A 421 -13.34 1.28 -10.54
CA TYR A 421 -12.53 1.87 -11.61
C TYR A 421 -11.05 1.47 -11.53
N ALA A 422 -10.80 0.17 -11.43
CA ALA A 422 -9.47 -0.42 -11.37
C ALA A 422 -9.30 -1.50 -12.44
N TRP A 423 -8.05 -1.76 -12.82
CA TRP A 423 -7.71 -2.86 -13.71
C TRP A 423 -7.61 -4.18 -12.96
N TYR A 424 -8.10 -5.23 -13.62
CA TYR A 424 -8.09 -6.58 -13.11
C TYR A 424 -7.60 -7.56 -14.16
N THR A 425 -6.84 -8.56 -13.73
CA THR A 425 -6.84 -9.86 -14.40
C THR A 425 -7.96 -10.71 -13.83
N VAL A 426 -8.75 -11.35 -14.71
CA VAL A 426 -9.96 -12.10 -14.31
C VAL A 426 -9.81 -13.60 -14.58
N GLY A 427 -9.94 -14.38 -13.52
CA GLY A 427 -9.64 -15.81 -13.44
C GLY A 427 -10.75 -16.68 -14.00
N LYS A 428 -10.59 -18.01 -13.87
CA LYS A 428 -11.65 -18.98 -14.24
C LYS A 428 -12.57 -19.31 -13.06
N GLU A 429 -12.14 -18.95 -11.86
CA GLU A 429 -12.81 -19.21 -10.59
C GLU A 429 -14.16 -18.49 -10.54
N THR A 430 -15.08 -19.08 -9.78
CA THR A 430 -16.41 -18.49 -9.51
C THR A 430 -16.36 -17.54 -8.32
N ASN A 431 -15.57 -17.86 -7.29
CA ASN A 431 -15.42 -17.00 -6.13
C ASN A 431 -14.73 -15.68 -6.51
N LEU A 432 -15.36 -14.56 -6.16
CA LEU A 432 -14.90 -13.22 -6.52
C LEU A 432 -13.49 -12.93 -6.03
N MET A 433 -13.19 -13.31 -4.79
CA MET A 433 -11.89 -13.02 -4.18
C MET A 433 -10.78 -13.89 -4.76
N ASP A 434 -11.10 -15.08 -5.26
CA ASP A 434 -10.14 -15.96 -5.92
C ASP A 434 -9.98 -15.63 -7.40
N ALA A 435 -11.03 -15.10 -8.03
CA ALA A 435 -11.08 -14.84 -9.46
C ALA A 435 -10.57 -13.44 -9.86
N LEU A 436 -10.36 -12.51 -8.93
CA LEU A 436 -9.92 -11.15 -9.26
C LEU A 436 -8.51 -10.86 -8.76
N CYS A 437 -7.63 -10.51 -9.70
CA CYS A 437 -6.32 -9.92 -9.41
C CYS A 437 -6.31 -8.45 -9.79
N MET A 438 -6.26 -7.54 -8.80
CA MET A 438 -6.27 -6.10 -9.04
C MET A 438 -4.85 -5.59 -9.33
N HIS A 439 -4.74 -4.66 -10.28
CA HIS A 439 -3.49 -3.99 -10.66
C HIS A 439 -3.52 -2.53 -10.22
N PRO A 440 -3.12 -2.25 -8.96
CA PRO A 440 -3.22 -0.90 -8.39
C PRO A 440 -2.26 0.11 -9.04
N ASP A 441 -1.20 -0.36 -9.70
CA ASP A 441 -0.20 0.47 -10.36
C ASP A 441 -0.60 0.85 -11.80
N CYS A 442 -1.71 0.29 -12.31
CA CYS A 442 -2.27 0.64 -13.61
C CYS A 442 -3.29 1.77 -13.44
N TYR A 443 -2.85 3.02 -13.62
CA TYR A 443 -3.69 4.21 -13.43
C TYR A 443 -4.38 4.71 -14.70
N ASP A 444 -3.98 4.22 -15.87
CA ASP A 444 -4.54 4.67 -17.14
C ASP A 444 -5.97 4.18 -17.32
N SER A 445 -6.91 5.07 -17.62
CA SER A 445 -8.26 4.64 -17.99
C SER A 445 -8.29 3.89 -19.34
N PRO A 446 -9.22 2.93 -19.53
CA PRO A 446 -9.43 2.28 -20.83
C PRO A 446 -9.84 3.30 -21.89
N ASN A 447 -9.85 2.91 -23.16
CA ASN A 447 -10.45 3.72 -24.22
C ASN A 447 -12.00 3.71 -24.15
N TRP A 448 -12.57 4.02 -22.98
CA TRP A 448 -14.00 4.11 -22.79
C TRP A 448 -14.58 5.37 -23.43
N THR A 449 -15.85 5.29 -23.81
CA THR A 449 -16.58 6.43 -24.35
C THR A 449 -17.41 7.05 -23.26
N ILE A 450 -17.22 8.34 -23.03
CA ILE A 450 -18.06 9.13 -22.11
C ILE A 450 -19.05 9.92 -22.96
N GLY A 451 -20.30 10.00 -22.48
CA GLY A 451 -21.35 10.82 -23.06
C GLY A 451 -21.88 11.81 -22.02
N ALA A 452 -22.02 13.06 -22.40
CA ALA A 452 -22.76 14.07 -21.67
C ALA A 452 -23.90 14.56 -22.56
N PHE A 453 -25.04 14.88 -21.98
CA PHE A 453 -26.18 15.40 -22.73
C PHE A 453 -26.95 16.43 -21.91
N ASP A 454 -27.64 17.30 -22.62
CA ASP A 454 -28.57 18.26 -22.06
C ASP A 454 -29.86 18.26 -22.87
N LEU A 455 -31.00 18.49 -22.21
CA LEU A 455 -32.33 18.35 -22.79
C LEU A 455 -33.11 19.65 -22.67
N GLU A 456 -33.71 20.07 -23.78
CA GLU A 456 -34.68 21.16 -23.78
C GLU A 456 -36.10 20.62 -23.85
N THR A 457 -36.94 21.12 -22.94
CA THR A 457 -38.33 20.71 -22.83
C THR A 457 -39.27 21.90 -22.84
N VAL A 458 -40.40 21.76 -23.56
CA VAL A 458 -41.39 22.83 -23.74
C VAL A 458 -42.79 22.26 -23.55
N PRO A 459 -43.70 22.98 -22.86
CA PRO A 459 -45.11 22.63 -22.82
C PRO A 459 -45.79 23.04 -24.13
N MET A 460 -46.31 22.08 -24.89
CA MET A 460 -46.93 22.35 -26.22
C MET A 460 -48.42 22.70 -26.13
N ASP A 461 -48.92 23.00 -24.94
CA ASP A 461 -50.32 23.38 -24.66
C ASP A 461 -50.55 24.90 -24.75
N GLY A 462 -49.50 25.69 -24.98
CA GLY A 462 -49.56 27.15 -25.09
C GLY A 462 -49.45 27.89 -23.74
N ALA A 463 -49.25 27.19 -22.62
CA ALA A 463 -49.06 27.81 -21.31
C ALA A 463 -47.62 28.35 -21.17
N GLN A 464 -47.44 29.66 -21.40
CA GLN A 464 -46.11 30.30 -21.44
C GLN A 464 -45.31 30.23 -20.12
N ASP A 465 -45.99 30.11 -18.97
CA ASP A 465 -45.36 30.13 -17.64
C ASP A 465 -45.36 28.75 -16.94
N ARG A 466 -45.77 27.69 -17.64
CA ARG A 466 -45.84 26.35 -17.05
C ARG A 466 -44.49 25.65 -17.13
N ILE A 467 -43.96 25.19 -15.99
CA ILE A 467 -42.75 24.36 -15.94
C ILE A 467 -43.09 22.94 -16.44
N PRO A 468 -42.35 22.39 -17.43
CA PRO A 468 -42.49 21.00 -17.85
C PRO A 468 -42.17 20.04 -16.70
N THR A 469 -43.02 19.05 -16.47
CA THR A 469 -42.84 18.06 -15.38
C THR A 469 -42.52 16.66 -15.93
N GLY A 470 -42.74 16.44 -17.22
CA GLY A 470 -42.63 15.13 -17.87
C GLY A 470 -43.80 14.19 -17.58
N LEU A 471 -44.78 14.63 -16.79
CA LEU A 471 -46.02 13.89 -16.49
C LEU A 471 -47.16 14.25 -17.45
N ASP A 472 -47.17 15.48 -17.95
CA ASP A 472 -48.21 15.94 -18.88
C ASP A 472 -47.91 15.49 -20.31
N ALA A 473 -48.93 15.00 -21.01
CA ALA A 473 -48.79 14.54 -22.38
C ALA A 473 -48.44 15.66 -23.37
N SER A 474 -48.63 16.93 -23.01
CA SER A 474 -48.23 18.11 -23.79
C SER A 474 -46.76 18.49 -23.61
N ASP A 475 -46.07 18.00 -22.57
CA ASP A 475 -44.63 18.21 -22.39
C ASP A 475 -43.86 17.48 -23.49
N LYS A 476 -42.99 18.19 -24.20
CA LYS A 476 -42.14 17.63 -25.25
C LYS A 476 -40.68 17.97 -25.03
N ILE A 477 -39.82 16.96 -25.20
CA ILE A 477 -38.40 17.17 -25.47
C ILE A 477 -38.31 17.69 -26.91
N VAL A 478 -37.92 18.94 -27.04
CA VAL A 478 -37.82 19.63 -28.34
C VAL A 478 -36.39 19.68 -28.85
N MET A 479 -35.40 19.59 -27.96
CA MET A 479 -34.00 19.49 -28.34
C MET A 479 -33.22 18.64 -27.33
N ALA A 480 -32.16 18.01 -27.81
CA ALA A 480 -31.14 17.36 -26.99
C ALA A 480 -29.76 17.67 -27.57
N SER A 481 -28.88 18.26 -26.77
CA SER A 481 -27.46 18.35 -27.09
C SER A 481 -26.75 17.11 -26.54
N VAL A 482 -25.85 16.53 -27.32
CA VAL A 482 -25.10 15.33 -26.91
C VAL A 482 -23.63 15.53 -27.26
N TYR A 483 -22.78 15.42 -26.26
CA TYR A 483 -21.33 15.40 -26.36
C TYR A 483 -20.85 13.99 -26.09
N ARG A 484 -20.02 13.45 -26.98
CA ARG A 484 -19.43 12.12 -26.85
C ARG A 484 -17.93 12.21 -27.05
N TRP A 485 -17.14 11.60 -26.19
CA TRP A 485 -15.69 11.58 -26.37
C TRP A 485 -15.04 10.29 -25.88
N ASN A 486 -13.86 9.99 -26.44
CA ASN A 486 -12.94 8.97 -25.92
C ASN A 486 -11.49 9.38 -26.22
N LYS A 487 -10.53 8.64 -25.66
CA LYS A 487 -9.08 8.93 -25.78
C LYS A 487 -8.59 8.99 -27.25
N ARG A 488 -9.22 8.26 -28.17
CA ARG A 488 -8.75 8.13 -29.56
C ARG A 488 -9.42 9.07 -30.56
N LYS A 489 -10.70 9.39 -30.37
CA LYS A 489 -11.54 10.08 -31.37
C LYS A 489 -11.80 11.56 -31.03
N GLY A 490 -11.33 12.05 -29.88
CA GLY A 490 -11.62 13.40 -29.42
C GLY A 490 -13.11 13.60 -29.09
N VAL A 491 -13.55 14.86 -29.04
CA VAL A 491 -14.94 15.23 -28.72
C VAL A 491 -15.77 15.31 -29.99
N GLN A 492 -16.92 14.63 -29.98
CA GLN A 492 -17.95 14.66 -31.01
C GLN A 492 -19.20 15.30 -30.43
N ASN A 493 -19.78 16.24 -31.17
CA ASN A 493 -20.95 16.99 -30.73
C ASN A 493 -22.12 16.69 -31.68
N TYR A 494 -23.30 16.57 -31.10
CA TYR A 494 -24.55 16.30 -31.81
C TYR A 494 -25.65 17.19 -31.25
N ILE A 495 -26.52 17.69 -32.13
CA ILE A 495 -27.76 18.37 -31.73
C ILE A 495 -28.92 17.66 -32.41
N LEU A 496 -29.85 17.16 -31.59
CA LEU A 496 -31.10 16.55 -32.01
C LEU A 496 -32.21 17.55 -31.72
N TYR A 497 -33.03 17.92 -32.70
CA TYR A 497 -34.13 18.86 -32.44
C TYR A 497 -35.38 18.55 -33.26
N LEU A 498 -36.53 18.97 -32.72
CA LEU A 498 -37.82 18.89 -33.37
C LEU A 498 -38.03 20.12 -34.23
N LEU A 499 -38.36 19.93 -35.51
CA LEU A 499 -38.67 21.03 -36.42
C LEU A 499 -40.02 21.66 -36.04
N PRO A 500 -40.12 23.00 -36.00
CA PRO A 500 -41.40 23.69 -35.92
C PRO A 500 -42.33 23.25 -37.07
N PRO A 501 -43.66 23.14 -36.83
CA PRO A 501 -44.62 22.83 -37.88
C PRO A 501 -44.48 23.79 -39.07
N GLY A 502 -44.39 23.26 -40.29
CA GLY A 502 -44.27 24.07 -41.53
C GLY A 502 -42.85 24.46 -41.92
N THR A 503 -41.82 24.09 -41.14
CA THR A 503 -40.41 24.31 -41.50
C THR A 503 -39.78 23.06 -42.14
N GLN A 504 -38.96 23.27 -43.17
CA GLN A 504 -38.35 22.20 -43.96
C GLN A 504 -36.82 22.15 -43.82
N ASP A 505 -36.21 23.27 -43.45
CA ASP A 505 -34.76 23.46 -43.52
C ASP A 505 -34.09 23.12 -42.18
N ALA A 506 -33.02 22.33 -42.26
CA ALA A 506 -32.18 22.05 -41.10
C ALA A 506 -31.36 23.29 -40.76
N VAL A 507 -31.03 23.45 -39.48
CA VAL A 507 -30.04 24.42 -39.01
C VAL A 507 -28.66 24.05 -39.61
N ASP A 508 -28.30 24.71 -40.70
CA ASP A 508 -27.06 24.49 -41.46
C ASP A 508 -25.77 24.85 -40.69
N SER A 509 -25.90 25.53 -39.55
CA SER A 509 -24.76 26.12 -38.81
C SER A 509 -24.10 25.20 -37.78
N PHE A 510 -24.56 23.95 -37.59
CA PHE A 510 -23.99 23.03 -36.59
C PHE A 510 -23.54 21.69 -37.19
N PRO A 511 -22.27 21.27 -37.01
CA PRO A 511 -21.80 19.95 -37.42
C PRO A 511 -22.58 18.83 -36.71
N ASN A 512 -23.02 17.82 -37.47
CA ASN A 512 -23.83 16.69 -36.98
C ASN A 512 -25.19 17.08 -36.33
N SER A 513 -25.91 18.02 -36.93
CA SER A 513 -27.29 18.37 -36.54
C SER A 513 -28.31 17.44 -37.19
N TYR A 514 -29.29 16.95 -36.43
CA TYR A 514 -30.37 16.10 -36.93
C TYR A 514 -31.74 16.68 -36.58
N ALA A 515 -32.48 17.08 -37.62
CA ALA A 515 -33.81 17.66 -37.52
C ALA A 515 -34.90 16.57 -37.67
N TYR A 516 -35.95 16.62 -36.85
CA TYR A 516 -37.05 15.64 -36.91
C TYR A 516 -38.41 16.31 -37.05
N LYS A 517 -39.26 15.74 -37.91
CA LYS A 517 -40.67 16.16 -38.09
C LYS A 517 -41.67 15.44 -37.17
N SER A 518 -41.23 14.45 -36.39
CA SER A 518 -42.11 13.65 -35.51
C SER A 518 -41.36 13.00 -34.33
N LYS A 519 -42.06 12.27 -33.45
CA LYS A 519 -41.61 11.59 -32.20
C LYS A 519 -40.36 10.66 -32.32
N LYS A 520 -39.69 10.59 -33.49
CA LYS A 520 -38.45 9.82 -33.74
C LYS A 520 -37.23 10.34 -32.97
N LEU A 521 -37.27 11.54 -32.38
CA LEU A 521 -36.19 12.11 -31.56
C LEU A 521 -35.77 11.16 -30.42
N LYS A 522 -36.74 10.56 -29.72
CA LYS A 522 -36.45 9.63 -28.61
C LYS A 522 -35.72 8.36 -29.09
N LYS A 523 -36.11 7.81 -30.24
CA LYS A 523 -35.49 6.61 -30.83
C LYS A 523 -34.04 6.88 -31.27
N ASN A 524 -33.78 8.06 -31.83
CA ASN A 524 -32.44 8.41 -32.30
C ASN A 524 -31.53 8.93 -31.18
N PHE A 525 -32.09 9.55 -30.14
CA PHE A 525 -31.38 9.79 -28.88
C PHE A 525 -30.92 8.46 -28.26
N TYR A 526 -31.79 7.44 -28.22
CA TYR A 526 -31.38 6.10 -27.80
C TYR A 526 -30.33 5.47 -28.71
N SER A 527 -30.37 5.66 -30.03
CA SER A 527 -29.34 5.10 -30.92
C SER A 527 -27.99 5.82 -30.83
N LEU A 528 -28.00 7.12 -30.54
CA LEU A 528 -26.77 7.89 -30.28
C LEU A 528 -26.20 7.62 -28.88
N GLY A 529 -27.08 7.36 -27.91
CA GLY A 529 -26.74 6.91 -26.55
C GLY A 529 -26.46 5.41 -26.44
N GLN A 530 -26.81 4.60 -27.45
CA GLN A 530 -26.33 3.23 -27.56
C GLN A 530 -24.85 3.30 -27.94
N PHE A 531 -24.02 3.17 -26.92
CA PHE A 531 -22.59 2.89 -27.00
C PHE A 531 -22.37 1.50 -27.65
N GLN A 532 -22.79 1.31 -28.90
CA GLN A 532 -22.40 0.14 -29.66
C GLN A 532 -20.90 0.24 -29.86
N CYS A 533 -20.17 -0.66 -29.18
CA CYS A 533 -18.86 -1.06 -29.63
C CYS A 533 -19.01 -1.47 -31.10
N PRO A 534 -18.17 -0.95 -32.02
CA PRO A 534 -18.13 -1.52 -33.35
C PRO A 534 -17.81 -3.01 -33.20
N GLY A 535 -18.60 -3.85 -33.85
CA GLY A 535 -18.34 -5.29 -33.93
C GLY A 535 -17.00 -5.60 -34.54
#